data_AF-A0A6G0WPW3-F1
#
_entry.id   AF-A0A6G0WPW3-F1
#
_cell.length_a   1.000
_cell.length_b   1.000
_cell.length_c   1.000
_cell.angle_alpha   90.00
_cell.angle_beta   90.00
_cell.angle_gamma   90.00
#
_symmetry.space_group_name_H-M   'P 1'
#
loop_
_entity.id
_entity.type
_entity.pdbx_description
1 polymer ?
#
loop_
_entity_poly.entity_id
_entity_poly.type
_entity_poly.pdbx_seq_one_letter_code
_entity_poly.pdbx_strand_id
1 'polypeptide(L)'
;MHIISQWVYTNEHPQRDITHRPTWFESTLLAHPITRRQGIQWLSERVYHQARHTFPPSQDVMGKEYLLPLKHPFQGQVEMVFSSDDEGVTIAALETRHRHTIPTDFRSTAALHWDKLIHVNNTIAKELIERVDDRFVYYHHRNRRIGTDILSIARCFPEDNRVVMTNCYVAKDELFPLGDGVLRPHGFSWTIYEAVSSGVTRVHNFALQYTPITAVGRVITLERIGRLFGLSPAGVHHRDAYIEQIRTAAEGAFVDSDSHKAIARELSNST
;
A
#
# COMPACT_ATOMS: atom_id res chain seq x y z
N MET A 1 -14.65 26.11 -31.61
CA MET A 1 -14.57 25.02 -30.61
C MET A 1 -13.23 25.08 -29.84
N HIS A 2 -12.78 26.26 -29.41
CA HIS A 2 -11.42 26.45 -28.82
C HIS A 2 -11.44 27.06 -27.40
N ILE A 3 -12.56 27.67 -27.00
CA ILE A 3 -12.72 28.29 -25.69
C ILE A 3 -12.88 27.24 -24.57
N ILE A 4 -13.57 26.12 -24.86
CA ILE A 4 -13.79 25.06 -23.87
C ILE A 4 -12.49 24.29 -23.58
N SER A 5 -11.69 23.97 -24.61
CA SER A 5 -10.39 23.30 -24.42
C SER A 5 -9.41 24.15 -23.62
N GLN A 6 -9.43 25.47 -23.82
CA GLN A 6 -8.59 26.39 -23.07
C GLN A 6 -9.11 26.57 -21.63
N TRP A 7 -10.43 26.59 -21.41
CA TRP A 7 -11.01 26.65 -20.06
C TRP A 7 -10.70 25.41 -19.21
N VAL A 8 -10.72 24.21 -19.81
CA VAL A 8 -10.33 22.96 -19.13
C VAL A 8 -8.85 22.98 -18.75
N TYR A 9 -7.98 23.47 -19.65
CA TYR A 9 -6.53 23.52 -19.39
C TYR A 9 -6.15 24.52 -18.29
N THR A 10 -6.89 25.61 -18.13
CA THR A 10 -6.59 26.64 -17.11
C THR A 10 -7.27 26.39 -15.75
N ASN A 11 -8.34 25.58 -15.69
CA ASN A 11 -9.05 25.28 -14.44
C ASN A 11 -8.71 23.91 -13.84
N GLU A 12 -7.91 23.07 -14.50
CA GLU A 12 -7.31 21.88 -13.88
C GLU A 12 -6.05 22.23 -13.07
N HIS A 13 -6.19 23.13 -12.10
CA HIS A 13 -5.51 22.92 -10.84
C HIS A 13 -6.50 22.19 -9.96
N PRO A 14 -6.48 20.84 -9.88
CA PRO A 14 -7.21 20.20 -8.80
C PRO A 14 -6.59 20.74 -7.52
N GLN A 15 -7.26 21.68 -6.87
CA GLN A 15 -7.13 21.83 -5.43
C GLN A 15 -7.47 20.46 -4.88
N ARG A 16 -6.42 19.67 -4.59
CA ARG A 16 -6.51 18.38 -3.92
C ARG A 16 -6.82 18.59 -2.44
N ASP A 17 -7.77 19.47 -2.13
CA ASP A 17 -8.43 19.45 -0.84
C ASP A 17 -9.39 18.27 -0.91
N ILE A 18 -8.90 17.11 -0.48
CA ILE A 18 -9.74 15.96 -0.20
C ILE A 18 -10.59 16.38 0.99
N THR A 19 -11.76 16.93 0.71
CA THR A 19 -12.83 16.98 1.71
C THR A 19 -13.00 15.55 2.21
N HIS A 20 -12.78 15.34 3.50
CA HIS A 20 -12.89 14.07 4.21
C HIS A 20 -14.36 13.63 4.20
N ARG A 21 -14.90 13.30 3.02
CA ARG A 21 -16.17 12.60 2.90
C ARG A 21 -15.96 11.24 3.56
N PRO A 22 -16.87 10.76 4.42
CA PRO A 22 -16.85 9.40 4.93
C PRO A 22 -17.12 8.50 3.73
N THR A 23 -16.03 8.20 3.06
CA THR A 23 -16.00 7.37 1.88
C THR A 23 -16.06 5.95 2.42
N TRP A 24 -16.80 5.10 1.73
CA TRP A 24 -16.74 3.63 1.72
C TRP A 24 -15.38 2.96 2.04
N PHE A 25 -14.26 3.70 2.10
CA PHE A 25 -12.99 3.33 2.72
C PHE A 25 -13.08 3.06 4.24
N GLU A 26 -14.03 3.65 4.96
CA GLU A 26 -14.27 3.40 6.39
C GLU A 26 -15.19 2.18 6.60
N SER A 27 -14.66 0.98 6.42
CA SER A 27 -15.38 -0.27 6.70
C SER A 27 -14.98 -0.85 8.05
N THR A 28 -15.97 -1.30 8.83
CA THR A 28 -15.77 -2.06 10.07
C THR A 28 -16.02 -3.54 9.83
N LEU A 29 -15.07 -4.39 10.19
CA LEU A 29 -15.31 -5.83 10.28
C LEU A 29 -16.09 -6.15 11.54
N LEU A 30 -17.31 -6.64 11.37
CA LEU A 30 -18.16 -7.03 12.49
C LEU A 30 -17.65 -8.32 13.16
N ALA A 31 -18.03 -8.52 14.42
CA ALA A 31 -17.69 -9.71 15.18
C ALA A 31 -18.53 -10.94 14.77
N HIS A 32 -19.74 -10.72 14.23
CA HIS A 32 -20.62 -11.81 13.82
C HIS A 32 -19.98 -12.66 12.71
N PRO A 33 -19.79 -13.99 12.89
CA PRO A 33 -18.93 -14.81 12.03
C PRO A 33 -19.25 -14.77 10.53
N ILE A 34 -20.54 -14.82 10.18
CA ILE A 34 -20.97 -14.84 8.76
C ILE A 34 -20.69 -13.48 8.11
N THR A 35 -21.10 -12.40 8.78
CA THR A 35 -20.94 -11.03 8.27
C THR A 35 -19.48 -10.64 8.20
N ARG A 36 -18.69 -11.11 9.18
CA ARG A 36 -17.25 -10.96 9.19
C ARG A 36 -16.59 -11.58 7.97
N ARG A 37 -16.90 -12.84 7.66
CA ARG A 37 -16.35 -13.54 6.49
C ARG A 37 -16.72 -12.84 5.19
N GLN A 38 -17.97 -12.40 5.07
CA GLN A 38 -18.41 -11.59 3.92
C GLN A 38 -17.65 -10.26 3.83
N GLY A 39 -17.42 -9.58 4.95
CA GLY A 39 -16.64 -8.35 5.00
C GLY A 39 -15.18 -8.55 4.58
N ILE A 40 -14.55 -9.63 5.04
CA ILE A 40 -13.17 -10.00 4.64
C ILE A 40 -13.10 -10.25 3.13
N GLN A 41 -14.06 -11.02 2.59
CA GLN A 41 -14.14 -11.29 1.15
C GLN A 41 -14.34 -10.01 0.34
N TRP A 42 -15.34 -9.20 0.70
CA TRP A 42 -15.68 -7.96 0.00
C TRP A 42 -14.52 -6.96 0.01
N LEU A 43 -13.84 -6.78 1.15
CA LEU A 43 -12.68 -5.89 1.25
C LEU A 43 -11.54 -6.33 0.34
N SER A 44 -11.27 -7.63 0.27
CA SER A 44 -10.23 -8.17 -0.61
C SER A 44 -10.58 -7.98 -2.09
N GLU A 45 -11.80 -8.35 -2.49
CA GLU A 45 -12.27 -8.22 -3.88
C GLU A 45 -12.30 -6.76 -4.33
N ARG A 46 -12.69 -5.84 -3.46
CA ARG A 46 -12.68 -4.40 -3.74
C ARG A 46 -11.28 -3.91 -4.12
N VAL A 47 -10.26 -4.26 -3.34
CA VAL A 47 -8.87 -3.85 -3.63
C VAL A 47 -8.41 -4.47 -4.96
N TYR A 48 -8.79 -5.72 -5.23
CA TYR A 48 -8.49 -6.37 -6.52
C TYR A 48 -9.16 -5.67 -7.70
N HIS A 49 -10.44 -5.35 -7.61
CA HIS A 49 -11.15 -4.63 -8.67
C HIS A 49 -10.59 -3.23 -8.89
N GLN A 50 -10.17 -2.54 -7.82
CA GLN A 50 -9.46 -1.27 -7.93
C GLN A 50 -8.11 -1.43 -8.65
N ALA A 51 -7.32 -2.43 -8.26
CA ALA A 51 -6.04 -2.74 -8.91
C ALA A 51 -6.23 -3.03 -10.40
N ARG A 52 -7.24 -3.83 -10.77
CA ARG A 52 -7.57 -4.13 -12.18
C ARG A 52 -8.07 -2.93 -12.95
N HIS A 53 -8.80 -2.01 -12.31
CA HIS A 53 -9.24 -0.79 -12.96
C HIS A 53 -8.08 0.17 -13.19
N THR A 54 -7.18 0.32 -12.21
CA THR A 54 -5.99 1.19 -12.34
C THR A 54 -4.95 0.61 -13.30
N PHE A 55 -4.79 -0.71 -13.31
CA PHE A 55 -3.89 -1.45 -14.19
C PHE A 55 -4.70 -2.51 -14.93
N PRO A 56 -5.42 -2.15 -16.00
CA PRO A 56 -6.15 -3.11 -16.81
C PRO A 56 -5.19 -4.17 -17.35
N PRO A 57 -5.63 -5.44 -17.49
CA PRO A 57 -4.83 -6.43 -18.20
C PRO A 57 -4.49 -5.85 -19.58
N SER A 58 -3.22 -5.93 -19.96
CA SER A 58 -2.80 -5.58 -21.30
C SER A 58 -3.59 -6.44 -22.30
N GLN A 59 -4.59 -5.85 -22.96
CA GLN A 59 -5.25 -6.46 -24.11
C GLN A 59 -4.27 -6.32 -25.26
N ASP A 60 -3.53 -7.39 -25.58
CA ASP A 60 -2.68 -7.50 -26.77
C ASP A 60 -1.76 -6.30 -27.06
N VAL A 61 -0.46 -6.40 -26.74
CA VAL A 61 0.58 -6.42 -27.80
C VAL A 61 1.84 -7.07 -27.23
N MET A 62 2.04 -8.35 -27.56
CA MET A 62 3.40 -8.86 -27.78
C MET A 62 4.08 -7.96 -28.82
N GLY A 63 4.81 -6.94 -28.37
CA GLY A 63 5.83 -6.28 -29.20
C GLY A 63 5.66 -4.84 -29.70
N LYS A 64 4.86 -3.92 -29.10
CA LYS A 64 4.85 -2.52 -29.60
C LYS A 64 5.09 -1.35 -28.64
N GLU A 65 5.06 -1.48 -27.31
CA GLU A 65 5.20 -0.27 -26.46
C GLU A 65 6.13 -0.37 -25.23
N TYR A 66 6.85 -1.48 -25.05
CA TYR A 66 7.53 -1.73 -23.76
C TYR A 66 9.06 -1.87 -23.80
N LEU A 67 9.69 -1.48 -24.90
CA LEU A 67 11.15 -1.38 -25.03
C LEU A 67 11.62 0.08 -25.03
N LEU A 68 10.99 0.97 -24.26
CA LEU A 68 11.75 2.14 -23.83
C LEU A 68 12.88 1.62 -22.93
N PRO A 69 14.16 1.93 -23.24
CA PRO A 69 15.26 1.54 -22.37
C PRO A 69 14.96 2.09 -20.98
N LEU A 70 14.74 1.20 -20.01
CA LEU A 70 14.67 1.56 -18.61
C LEU A 70 16.02 2.19 -18.27
N LYS A 71 16.12 3.53 -18.33
CA LYS A 71 17.33 4.25 -17.89
C LYS A 71 17.66 3.96 -16.43
N HIS A 72 16.67 3.52 -15.65
CA HIS A 72 16.86 2.92 -14.34
C HIS A 72 15.94 1.70 -14.15
N PRO A 73 16.43 0.57 -13.62
CA PRO A 73 15.63 -0.63 -13.36
C PRO A 73 14.57 -0.42 -12.27
N PHE A 74 14.60 0.71 -11.56
CA PHE A 74 13.68 1.07 -10.49
C PHE A 74 13.16 2.50 -10.72
N GLN A 75 11.84 2.64 -10.86
CA GLN A 75 11.14 3.92 -10.83
C GLN A 75 10.17 3.89 -9.65
N GLY A 76 10.52 4.60 -8.57
CA GLY A 76 9.68 4.77 -7.38
C GLY A 76 9.27 6.22 -7.23
N GLN A 77 8.04 6.44 -6.77
CA GLN A 77 7.53 7.76 -6.40
C GLN A 77 6.76 7.63 -5.09
N VAL A 78 7.01 8.55 -4.16
CA VAL A 78 6.23 8.74 -2.95
C VAL A 78 5.49 10.07 -3.09
N GLU A 79 4.20 10.07 -2.78
CA GLU A 79 3.36 11.26 -2.79
C GLU A 79 2.67 11.40 -1.43
N MET A 80 2.71 12.60 -0.87
CA MET A 80 2.00 12.92 0.37
C MET A 80 0.68 13.59 0.03
N VAL A 81 -0.38 13.05 0.62
CA VAL A 81 -1.71 13.64 0.59
C VAL A 81 -1.89 14.43 1.86
N PHE A 82 -2.29 15.69 1.73
CA PHE A 82 -2.46 16.61 2.85
C PHE A 82 -3.93 16.78 3.21
N SER A 83 -4.18 17.13 4.47
CA SER A 83 -5.47 17.65 4.95
C SER A 83 -5.20 18.97 5.66
N SER A 84 -6.06 19.96 5.43
CA SER A 84 -6.07 21.19 6.21
C SER A 84 -7.16 21.06 7.29
N ASP A 85 -6.81 21.35 8.54
CA ASP A 85 -7.75 21.56 9.63
C ASP A 85 -7.46 22.89 10.34
N ASP A 86 -8.22 23.20 11.40
CA ASP A 86 -8.06 24.43 12.18
C ASP A 86 -6.66 24.55 12.83
N GLU A 87 -5.89 23.45 12.94
CA GLU A 87 -4.52 23.39 13.45
C GLU A 87 -3.45 23.46 12.33
N GLY A 88 -3.87 23.58 11.07
CA GLY A 88 -3.04 23.76 9.89
C GLY A 88 -2.93 22.54 8.98
N VAL A 89 -1.99 22.56 8.02
CA VAL A 89 -1.81 21.47 7.05
C VAL A 89 -1.14 20.27 7.71
N THR A 90 -1.82 19.12 7.78
CA THR A 90 -1.28 17.83 8.25
C THR A 90 -1.19 16.83 7.11
N ILE A 91 -0.49 15.71 7.34
CA ILE A 91 -0.45 14.59 6.38
C ILE A 91 -1.69 13.73 6.61
N ALA A 92 -2.46 13.49 5.56
CA ALA A 92 -3.67 12.68 5.56
C ALA A 92 -3.44 11.25 5.06
N ALA A 93 -2.54 11.10 4.08
CA ALA A 93 -2.12 9.81 3.59
C ALA A 93 -0.74 9.87 2.94
N LEU A 94 -0.10 8.72 2.85
CA LEU A 94 1.09 8.45 2.05
C LEU A 94 0.69 7.53 0.91
N GLU A 95 0.89 8.00 -0.32
CA GLU A 95 0.78 7.18 -1.50
C GLU A 95 2.19 6.80 -1.96
N THR A 96 2.35 5.56 -2.42
CA THR A 96 3.61 5.09 -2.95
C THR A 96 3.39 4.22 -4.16
N ARG A 97 4.18 4.47 -5.20
CA ARG A 97 4.15 3.72 -6.46
C ARG A 97 5.56 3.30 -6.80
N HIS A 98 5.74 2.06 -7.23
CA HIS A 98 6.98 1.70 -7.92
C HIS A 98 6.75 0.73 -9.07
N ARG A 99 7.69 0.76 -10.01
CA ARG A 99 7.77 -0.17 -11.11
C ARG A 99 9.22 -0.62 -11.31
N HIS A 100 9.39 -1.91 -11.50
CA HIS A 100 10.68 -2.51 -11.84
C HIS A 100 10.48 -3.81 -12.63
N THR A 101 11.57 -4.36 -13.16
CA THR A 101 11.58 -5.65 -13.86
C THR A 101 12.49 -6.65 -13.16
N ILE A 102 12.08 -7.91 -13.12
CA ILE A 102 12.84 -9.02 -12.58
C ILE A 102 13.07 -10.04 -13.72
N PRO A 103 14.30 -10.49 -13.98
CA PRO A 103 14.61 -11.44 -15.05
C PRO A 103 14.24 -12.88 -14.69
N THR A 104 12.99 -13.09 -14.27
CA THR A 104 12.42 -14.39 -13.92
C THR A 104 10.96 -14.49 -14.36
N ASP A 105 10.41 -15.70 -14.39
CA ASP A 105 8.98 -15.92 -14.65
C ASP A 105 8.09 -15.32 -13.55
N PHE A 106 6.94 -14.78 -13.95
CA PHE A 106 6.06 -14.03 -13.06
C PHE A 106 5.38 -14.93 -12.03
N ARG A 107 5.13 -16.21 -12.35
CA ARG A 107 4.51 -17.16 -11.43
C ARG A 107 5.48 -17.52 -10.32
N SER A 108 6.73 -17.81 -10.65
CA SER A 108 7.78 -18.11 -9.66
C SER A 108 8.06 -16.91 -8.75
N THR A 109 8.15 -15.72 -9.35
CA THR A 109 8.36 -14.47 -8.60
C THR A 109 7.21 -14.19 -7.64
N ALA A 110 5.97 -14.34 -8.11
CA ALA A 110 4.78 -14.18 -7.29
C ALA A 110 4.70 -15.25 -6.19
N ALA A 111 4.96 -16.52 -6.51
CA ALA A 111 4.94 -17.59 -5.52
C ALA A 111 5.93 -17.33 -4.38
N LEU A 112 7.17 -16.94 -4.70
CA LEU A 112 8.18 -16.63 -3.69
C LEU A 112 7.79 -15.41 -2.84
N HIS A 113 7.21 -14.37 -3.44
CA HIS A 113 6.73 -13.23 -2.64
C HIS A 113 5.57 -13.64 -1.73
N TRP A 114 4.61 -14.41 -2.23
CA TRP A 114 3.47 -14.88 -1.46
C TRP A 114 3.92 -15.72 -0.27
N ASP A 115 4.84 -16.67 -0.48
CA ASP A 115 5.40 -17.50 0.58
C ASP A 115 6.06 -16.64 1.67
N LYS A 116 6.92 -15.69 1.29
CA LYS A 116 7.53 -14.76 2.24
C LYS A 116 6.51 -13.89 2.96
N LEU A 117 5.46 -13.47 2.26
CA LEU A 117 4.39 -12.66 2.84
C LEU A 117 3.64 -13.47 3.90
N ILE A 118 3.28 -14.72 3.64
CA ILE A 118 2.48 -15.52 4.58
C ILE A 118 3.34 -16.21 5.65
N HIS A 119 4.65 -16.33 5.45
CA HIS A 119 5.54 -16.93 6.42
C HIS A 119 5.64 -16.06 7.68
N VAL A 120 5.29 -16.65 8.82
CA VAL A 120 5.39 -16.02 10.13
C VAL A 120 6.84 -16.17 10.60
N ASN A 121 7.59 -15.08 10.69
CA ASN A 121 8.90 -15.09 11.37
C ASN A 121 8.74 -14.63 12.82
N ASN A 122 9.51 -15.22 13.74
CA ASN A 122 9.41 -14.94 15.17
C ASN A 122 9.99 -13.57 15.59
N THR A 123 10.62 -12.83 14.67
CA THR A 123 11.21 -11.52 14.93
C THR A 123 10.18 -10.38 14.90
N ILE A 124 9.04 -10.62 14.25
CA ILE A 124 7.90 -9.72 14.20
C ILE A 124 6.70 -10.48 14.76
N ALA A 125 5.94 -9.92 15.70
CA ALA A 125 4.73 -10.57 16.23
C ALA A 125 3.62 -10.55 15.16
N LYS A 126 3.75 -11.44 14.17
CA LYS A 126 2.80 -11.70 13.11
C LYS A 126 1.99 -12.93 13.50
N GLU A 127 0.68 -12.75 13.65
CA GLU A 127 -0.25 -13.78 14.07
C GLU A 127 -1.26 -14.02 12.94
N LEU A 128 -1.37 -15.25 12.46
CA LEU A 128 -2.39 -15.62 11.49
C LEU A 128 -3.75 -15.67 12.22
N ILE A 129 -4.68 -14.79 11.86
CA ILE A 129 -6.03 -14.75 12.43
C ILE A 129 -6.91 -15.81 11.75
N GLU A 130 -6.96 -15.77 10.43
CA GLU A 130 -7.79 -16.68 9.63
C GLU A 130 -7.07 -17.02 8.32
N ARG A 131 -7.08 -18.29 7.95
CA ARG A 131 -6.75 -18.75 6.60
C ARG A 131 -8.05 -19.15 5.91
N VAL A 132 -8.48 -18.34 4.95
CA VAL A 132 -9.68 -18.64 4.15
C VAL A 132 -9.34 -19.73 3.12
N ASP A 133 -8.18 -19.60 2.47
CA ASP A 133 -7.56 -20.61 1.61
C ASP A 133 -6.03 -20.37 1.50
N ASP A 134 -5.31 -21.15 0.69
CA ASP A 134 -3.84 -21.05 0.54
C ASP A 134 -3.35 -19.73 -0.07
N ARG A 135 -4.25 -18.97 -0.68
CA ARG A 135 -4.01 -17.68 -1.33
C ARG A 135 -4.78 -16.55 -0.68
N PHE A 136 -5.43 -16.79 0.46
CA PHE A 136 -6.29 -15.81 1.12
C PHE A 136 -6.17 -15.92 2.64
N VAL A 137 -5.50 -14.94 3.23
CA VAL A 137 -5.19 -14.91 4.65
C VAL A 137 -5.56 -13.58 5.29
N TYR A 138 -5.92 -13.64 6.56
CA TYR A 138 -6.09 -12.50 7.43
C TYR A 138 -5.12 -12.62 8.61
N TYR A 139 -4.29 -11.61 8.84
CA TYR A 139 -3.27 -11.64 9.88
C TYR A 139 -3.17 -10.33 10.66
N HIS A 140 -2.66 -10.46 11.88
CA HIS A 140 -2.35 -9.39 12.81
C HIS A 140 -0.84 -9.18 12.86
N HIS A 141 -0.37 -7.95 12.74
CA HIS A 141 1.04 -7.61 12.91
C HIS A 141 1.16 -6.53 14.00
N ARG A 142 1.83 -6.87 15.10
CA ARG A 142 2.12 -5.92 16.19
C ARG A 142 3.59 -5.50 16.17
N ASN A 143 3.83 -4.20 16.07
CA ASN A 143 5.16 -3.61 16.18
C ASN A 143 5.24 -2.77 17.46
N ARG A 144 5.70 -3.41 18.54
CA ARG A 144 5.83 -2.77 19.86
C ARG A 144 6.84 -1.62 19.89
N ARG A 145 7.82 -1.60 18.97
CA ARG A 145 8.87 -0.56 18.94
C ARG A 145 8.29 0.82 18.60
N ILE A 146 7.33 0.86 17.67
CA ILE A 146 6.70 2.11 17.22
C ILE A 146 5.23 2.21 17.64
N GLY A 147 4.76 1.27 18.47
CA GLY A 147 3.40 1.25 19.00
C GLY A 147 2.31 1.08 17.94
N THR A 148 2.60 0.33 16.86
CA THR A 148 1.62 0.07 15.79
C THR A 148 1.07 -1.34 15.83
N ASP A 149 -0.18 -1.45 15.40
CA ASP A 149 -0.98 -2.66 15.34
C ASP A 149 -1.70 -2.66 13.99
N ILE A 150 -1.34 -3.58 13.10
CA ILE A 150 -1.84 -3.67 11.73
C ILE A 150 -2.66 -4.94 11.57
N LEU A 151 -3.88 -4.78 11.09
CA LEU A 151 -4.74 -5.87 10.66
C LEU A 151 -4.73 -5.90 9.13
N SER A 152 -4.34 -7.03 8.53
CA SER A 152 -4.15 -7.10 7.09
C SER A 152 -4.80 -8.33 6.47
N ILE A 153 -5.67 -8.06 5.51
CA ILE A 153 -6.28 -9.05 4.64
C ILE A 153 -5.43 -9.13 3.37
N ALA A 154 -4.73 -10.25 3.17
CA ALA A 154 -3.92 -10.48 1.98
C ALA A 154 -4.55 -11.55 1.09
N ARG A 155 -4.57 -11.31 -0.22
CA ARG A 155 -5.04 -12.28 -1.20
C ARG A 155 -4.24 -12.25 -2.49
N CYS A 156 -4.05 -13.44 -3.08
CA CYS A 156 -3.39 -13.64 -4.36
C CYS A 156 -4.40 -14.07 -5.42
N PHE A 157 -4.49 -13.30 -6.51
CA PHE A 157 -5.37 -13.51 -7.66
C PHE A 157 -4.53 -13.84 -8.89
N PRO A 158 -4.38 -15.12 -9.25
CA PRO A 158 -3.76 -15.50 -10.50
C PRO A 158 -4.68 -15.17 -11.68
N GLU A 159 -4.08 -14.63 -12.74
CA GLU A 159 -4.67 -14.45 -14.06
C GLU A 159 -3.78 -15.15 -15.10
N ASP A 160 -4.14 -15.07 -16.38
CA ASP A 160 -3.45 -15.81 -17.44
C ASP A 160 -2.00 -15.34 -17.65
N ASN A 161 -1.78 -14.03 -17.73
CA ASN A 161 -0.48 -13.40 -18.00
C ASN A 161 0.09 -12.62 -16.79
N ARG A 162 -0.58 -12.67 -15.64
CA ARG A 162 -0.18 -11.92 -14.46
C ARG A 162 -0.71 -12.51 -13.16
N VAL A 163 -0.15 -12.06 -12.04
CA VAL A 163 -0.66 -12.33 -10.69
C VAL A 163 -0.86 -11.00 -9.98
N VAL A 164 -2.04 -10.79 -9.42
CA VAL A 164 -2.36 -9.62 -8.59
C VAL A 164 -2.40 -10.03 -7.13
N MET A 165 -1.50 -9.49 -6.32
CA MET A 165 -1.54 -9.61 -4.87
C MET A 165 -2.10 -8.34 -4.26
N THR A 166 -3.06 -8.48 -3.36
CA THR A 166 -3.70 -7.35 -2.69
C THR A 166 -3.47 -7.44 -1.18
N ASN A 167 -3.30 -6.30 -0.53
CA ASN A 167 -3.40 -6.17 0.91
C ASN A 167 -4.42 -5.07 1.25
N CYS A 168 -5.40 -5.38 2.08
CA CYS A 168 -6.26 -4.39 2.72
C CYS A 168 -5.86 -4.26 4.17
N TYR A 169 -5.52 -3.04 4.61
CA TYR A 169 -5.19 -2.75 6.00
C TYR A 169 -6.46 -2.25 6.71
N VAL A 170 -7.01 -3.08 7.59
CA VAL A 170 -8.32 -2.87 8.22
C VAL A 170 -8.19 -1.84 9.35
N ALA A 171 -8.97 -0.77 9.25
CA ALA A 171 -9.02 0.27 10.27
C ALA A 171 -9.77 -0.21 11.52
N LYS A 172 -10.98 -0.76 11.35
CA LYS A 172 -11.89 -1.11 12.45
C LYS A 172 -12.28 -2.58 12.38
N ASP A 173 -12.10 -3.28 13.49
CA ASP A 173 -12.47 -4.68 13.66
C ASP A 173 -12.98 -4.90 15.09
N GLU A 174 -14.21 -5.35 15.23
CA GLU A 174 -14.86 -5.53 16.55
C GLU A 174 -14.20 -6.63 17.40
N LEU A 175 -13.55 -7.63 16.80
CA LEU A 175 -12.82 -8.67 17.54
C LEU A 175 -11.42 -8.20 17.96
N PHE A 176 -10.88 -7.20 17.28
CA PHE A 176 -9.54 -6.66 17.52
C PHE A 176 -9.61 -5.15 17.76
N PRO A 177 -10.31 -4.72 18.83
CA PRO A 177 -10.42 -3.32 19.18
C PRO A 177 -9.03 -2.72 19.43
N LEU A 178 -8.87 -1.45 19.06
CA LEU A 178 -7.60 -0.75 19.23
C LEU A 178 -7.43 -0.33 20.68
N GLY A 179 -6.32 -0.74 21.30
CA GLY A 179 -5.98 -0.35 22.67
C GLY A 179 -5.50 1.10 22.79
N ASP A 180 -5.53 1.64 24.01
CA ASP A 180 -5.05 2.98 24.30
C ASP A 180 -3.56 3.16 23.97
N GLY A 181 -3.22 4.31 23.38
CA GLY A 181 -1.86 4.63 22.98
C GLY A 181 -1.36 3.88 21.73
N VAL A 182 -2.08 2.87 21.25
CA VAL A 182 -1.73 2.11 20.05
C VAL A 182 -2.22 2.82 18.79
N LEU A 183 -1.43 2.72 17.72
CA LEU A 183 -1.76 3.24 16.40
C LEU A 183 -2.16 2.11 15.45
N ARG A 184 -3.19 2.36 14.65
CA ARG A 184 -3.66 1.42 13.62
C ARG A 184 -3.47 2.03 12.24
N PRO A 185 -2.32 1.74 11.58
CA PRO A 185 -2.17 2.03 10.16
C PRO A 185 -3.26 1.31 9.35
N HIS A 186 -3.83 2.00 8.37
CA HIS A 186 -4.89 1.45 7.52
C HIS A 186 -4.79 1.98 6.09
N GLY A 187 -5.54 1.39 5.17
CA GLY A 187 -5.47 1.66 3.74
C GLY A 187 -5.41 0.39 2.91
N PHE A 188 -4.67 0.40 1.81
CA PHE A 188 -4.54 -0.76 0.94
C PHE A 188 -3.25 -0.70 0.11
N SER A 189 -2.85 -1.85 -0.42
CA SER A 189 -1.81 -1.95 -1.43
C SER A 189 -2.13 -3.08 -2.40
N TRP A 190 -1.49 -3.02 -3.56
CA TRP A 190 -1.42 -4.17 -4.46
C TRP A 190 -0.04 -4.26 -5.10
N THR A 191 0.31 -5.47 -5.51
CA THR A 191 1.46 -5.76 -6.35
C THR A 191 1.02 -6.64 -7.51
N ILE A 192 1.36 -6.23 -8.72
CA ILE A 192 1.03 -6.95 -9.96
C ILE A 192 2.33 -7.45 -10.55
N TYR A 193 2.43 -8.77 -10.72
CA TYR A 193 3.49 -9.45 -11.45
C TYR A 193 2.97 -9.78 -12.84
N GLU A 194 3.44 -9.08 -13.87
CA GLU A 194 2.98 -9.24 -15.24
C GLU A 194 4.11 -9.79 -16.12
N ALA A 195 3.80 -10.76 -16.97
CA ALA A 195 4.73 -11.26 -17.97
C ALA A 195 4.98 -10.20 -19.05
N VAL A 196 6.25 -9.85 -19.28
CA VAL A 196 6.65 -8.96 -20.41
C VAL A 196 7.20 -9.78 -21.58
N SER A 197 7.91 -10.86 -21.26
CA SER A 197 8.43 -11.85 -22.20
C SER A 197 8.71 -13.15 -21.45
N SER A 198 9.16 -14.19 -22.16
CA SER A 198 9.60 -15.44 -21.53
C SER A 198 10.72 -15.16 -20.52
N GLY A 199 10.45 -15.39 -19.24
CA GLY A 199 11.44 -15.22 -18.17
C GLY A 199 11.71 -13.76 -17.78
N VAL A 200 10.83 -12.81 -18.12
CA VAL A 200 10.91 -11.44 -17.61
C VAL A 200 9.56 -11.01 -17.03
N THR A 201 9.60 -10.63 -15.77
CA THR A 201 8.44 -10.13 -15.01
C THR A 201 8.55 -8.62 -14.84
N ARG A 202 7.47 -7.90 -15.09
CA ARG A 202 7.29 -6.53 -14.63
C ARG A 202 6.50 -6.54 -13.33
N VAL A 203 6.98 -5.78 -12.36
CA VAL A 203 6.34 -5.59 -11.08
C VAL A 203 5.77 -4.18 -11.03
N HIS A 204 4.48 -4.07 -10.74
CA HIS A 204 3.82 -2.81 -10.40
C HIS A 204 3.38 -2.87 -8.96
N ASN A 205 3.86 -1.95 -8.13
CA ASN A 205 3.41 -1.82 -6.76
C ASN A 205 2.72 -0.48 -6.57
N PHE A 206 1.63 -0.52 -5.81
CA PHE A 206 0.92 0.65 -5.33
C PHE A 206 0.58 0.44 -3.86
N ALA A 207 0.75 1.45 -3.04
CA ALA A 207 0.25 1.48 -1.67
C ALA A 207 -0.34 2.86 -1.37
N LEU A 208 -1.49 2.87 -0.70
CA LEU A 208 -2.06 4.05 -0.07
C LEU A 208 -2.26 3.74 1.41
N GLN A 209 -1.53 4.47 2.26
CA GLN A 209 -1.60 4.36 3.71
C GLN A 209 -2.12 5.67 4.27
N TYR A 210 -3.29 5.62 4.90
CA TYR A 210 -3.86 6.78 5.56
C TYR A 210 -3.17 7.01 6.91
N THR A 211 -3.30 8.23 7.42
CA THR A 211 -2.84 8.59 8.76
C THR A 211 -3.43 7.62 9.79
N PRO A 212 -2.61 6.95 10.61
CA PRO A 212 -3.09 5.94 11.54
C PRO A 212 -4.15 6.47 12.50
N ILE A 213 -5.13 5.62 12.78
CA ILE A 213 -6.17 5.95 13.77
C ILE A 213 -5.73 5.54 15.18
N THR A 214 -6.38 6.13 16.17
CA THR A 214 -6.23 5.86 17.60
C THR A 214 -7.53 5.30 18.17
N ALA A 215 -7.50 4.71 19.38
CA ALA A 215 -8.70 4.15 20.04
C ALA A 215 -9.84 5.18 20.17
N VAL A 216 -9.49 6.46 20.33
CA VAL A 216 -10.43 7.60 20.42
C VAL A 216 -10.83 8.18 19.06
N GLY A 217 -10.42 7.57 17.94
CA GLY A 217 -10.78 8.00 16.59
C GLY A 217 -10.16 9.32 16.14
N ARG A 218 -9.20 9.88 16.89
CA ARG A 218 -8.57 11.17 16.57
C ARG A 218 -7.46 11.00 15.52
N VAL A 219 -7.33 12.02 14.66
CA VAL A 219 -6.17 12.24 13.80
C VAL A 219 -4.95 12.45 14.69
N ILE A 220 -3.82 11.82 14.35
CA ILE A 220 -2.58 11.98 15.11
C ILE A 220 -1.83 13.26 14.70
N THR A 221 -1.14 13.86 15.66
CA THR A 221 -0.38 15.09 15.43
C THR A 221 0.77 14.87 14.44
N LEU A 222 1.16 15.92 13.72
CA LEU A 222 2.31 15.88 12.80
C LEU A 222 3.60 15.41 13.49
N GLU A 223 3.79 15.79 14.76
CA GLU A 223 4.87 15.30 15.61
C GLU A 223 4.89 13.76 15.67
N ARG A 224 3.73 13.17 15.95
CA ARG A 224 3.56 11.73 16.10
C ARG A 224 3.73 11.02 14.76
N ILE A 225 3.31 11.64 13.65
CA ILE A 225 3.59 11.15 12.30
C ILE A 225 5.11 11.10 12.07
N GLY A 226 5.85 12.18 12.36
CA GLY A 226 7.30 12.19 12.16
C GLY A 226 8.04 11.14 13.00
N ARG A 227 7.59 10.86 14.24
CA ARG A 227 8.15 9.78 15.06
C ARG A 227 7.97 8.39 14.42
N LEU A 228 6.93 8.15 13.63
CA LEU A 228 6.76 6.88 12.90
C LEU A 228 7.87 6.67 11.86
N PHE A 229 8.43 7.77 11.34
CA PHE A 229 9.56 7.77 10.42
C PHE A 229 10.91 7.99 11.12
N GLY A 230 10.94 7.93 12.47
CA GLY A 230 12.16 8.06 13.26
C GLY A 230 12.65 9.50 13.46
N LEU A 231 11.82 10.50 13.17
CA LEU A 231 12.19 11.91 13.33
C LEU A 231 11.96 12.43 14.76
N SER A 232 12.75 13.44 15.11
CA SER A 232 12.66 14.14 16.40
C SER A 232 11.50 15.13 16.42
N PRO A 233 10.74 15.24 17.53
CA PRO A 233 9.62 16.16 17.65
C PRO A 233 10.02 17.64 17.58
N ALA A 234 11.29 17.97 17.84
CA ALA A 234 11.80 19.34 17.77
C ALA A 234 11.65 19.97 16.37
N GLY A 235 11.56 19.15 15.31
CA GLY A 235 11.37 19.65 13.95
C GLY A 235 10.02 20.33 13.72
N VAL A 236 9.00 20.06 14.54
CA VAL A 236 7.64 20.58 14.38
C VAL A 236 7.57 22.12 14.40
N HIS A 237 8.52 22.78 15.06
CA HIS A 237 8.63 24.25 15.07
C HIS A 237 8.84 24.85 13.66
N HIS A 238 9.35 24.06 12.71
CA HIS A 238 9.49 24.42 11.30
C HIS A 238 8.63 23.48 10.44
N ARG A 239 7.31 23.65 10.51
CA ARG A 239 6.31 22.71 9.99
C ARG A 239 6.58 22.23 8.56
N ASP A 240 6.82 23.15 7.63
CA ASP A 240 7.03 22.81 6.22
C ASP A 240 8.31 21.98 6.02
N ALA A 241 9.42 22.41 6.64
CA ALA A 241 10.67 21.67 6.61
C ALA A 241 10.53 20.28 7.25
N TYR A 242 9.72 20.17 8.31
CA TYR A 242 9.46 18.89 8.96
C TYR A 242 8.63 17.95 8.09
N ILE A 243 7.62 18.47 7.38
CA ILE A 243 6.86 17.69 6.39
C ILE A 243 7.78 17.14 5.29
N GLU A 244 8.69 17.97 4.77
CA GLU A 244 9.67 17.54 3.78
C GLU A 244 10.63 16.47 4.33
N GLN A 245 11.08 16.60 5.58
CA GLN A 245 11.87 15.57 6.23
C GLN A 245 11.11 14.24 6.36
N ILE A 246 9.82 14.29 6.69
CA ILE A 246 8.96 13.10 6.72
C ILE A 246 8.89 12.49 5.32
N ARG A 247 8.79 13.30 4.26
CA ARG A 247 8.76 12.81 2.87
C ARG A 247 10.03 12.08 2.51
N THR A 248 11.19 12.69 2.75
CA THR A 248 12.49 12.07 2.49
C THR A 248 12.66 10.78 3.30
N ALA A 249 12.24 10.76 4.56
CA ALA A 249 12.31 9.57 5.40
C ALA A 249 11.38 8.45 4.89
N ALA A 250 10.18 8.80 4.41
CA ALA A 250 9.25 7.86 3.81
C ALA A 250 9.78 7.24 2.51
N GLU A 251 10.41 8.05 1.65
CA GLU A 251 11.11 7.60 0.45
C GLU A 251 12.24 6.63 0.79
N GLY A 252 13.07 6.95 1.77
CA GLY A 252 14.15 6.07 2.23
C GLY A 252 13.65 4.75 2.80
N ALA A 253 12.68 4.79 3.71
CA ALA A 253 12.08 3.60 4.32
C ALA A 253 11.46 2.67 3.27
N PHE A 254 10.85 3.24 2.23
CA PHE A 254 10.29 2.47 1.13
C PHE A 254 11.36 1.76 0.30
N VAL A 255 12.45 2.46 -0.07
CA VAL A 255 13.58 1.90 -0.84
C VAL A 255 14.26 0.74 -0.11
N ASP A 256 14.32 0.81 1.23
CA ASP A 256 14.90 -0.20 2.10
C ASP A 256 13.95 -1.38 2.40
N SER A 257 12.64 -1.12 2.43
CA SER A 257 11.60 -2.13 2.66
C SER A 257 11.28 -3.01 1.45
N ASP A 258 11.91 -2.75 0.29
CA ASP A 258 11.58 -3.39 -0.98
C ASP A 258 11.98 -4.88 -0.98
N SER A 259 11.09 -5.72 -0.47
CA SER A 259 11.18 -7.18 -0.46
C SER A 259 11.45 -7.75 -1.86
N HIS A 260 11.08 -7.03 -2.92
CA HIS A 260 11.32 -7.42 -4.30
C HIS A 260 12.80 -7.46 -4.68
N LYS A 261 13.64 -6.58 -4.12
CA LYS A 261 15.11 -6.65 -4.33
C LYS A 261 15.68 -7.92 -3.71
N ALA A 262 15.19 -8.32 -2.54
CA ALA A 262 15.60 -9.56 -1.90
C ALA A 262 15.11 -10.80 -2.68
N ILE A 263 13.89 -10.75 -3.21
CA ILE A 263 13.33 -11.79 -4.09
C ILE A 263 14.15 -11.95 -5.37
N ALA A 264 14.49 -10.85 -6.05
CA ALA A 264 15.30 -10.87 -7.26
C ALA A 264 16.69 -11.49 -7.02
N ARG A 265 17.34 -11.17 -5.89
CA ARG A 265 18.64 -11.74 -5.51
C ARG A 265 18.55 -13.24 -5.24
N GLU A 266 17.53 -13.70 -4.52
CA GLU A 266 17.37 -15.11 -4.15
C GLU A 266 17.09 -15.99 -5.37
N LEU A 267 16.27 -15.50 -6.30
CA LEU A 267 16.02 -16.21 -7.55
C LEU A 267 17.25 -16.27 -8.46
N SER A 268 18.09 -15.22 -8.45
CA SER A 268 19.35 -15.21 -9.21
C SER A 268 20.40 -16.18 -8.66
N ASN A 269 20.30 -16.59 -7.38
CA ASN A 269 21.22 -17.53 -6.74
C ASN A 269 20.75 -19.00 -6.83
N SER A 270 19.53 -19.23 -7.32
CA SER A 270 18.91 -20.56 -7.39
C SER A 270 18.96 -21.18 -8.80
N THR A 271 19.50 -20.45 -9.78
CA THR A 271 19.77 -20.85 -11.17
C THR A 271 21.26 -21.04 -11.40
#